data_AF-A0A0S7X548-F1
#
_entry.id   AF-A0A0S7X548-F1
#
_cell.length_a   1.000
_cell.length_b   1.000
_cell.length_c   1.000
_cell.angle_alpha   90.00
_cell.angle_beta   90.00
_cell.angle_gamma   90.00
#
_symmetry.space_group_name_H-M   'P 1'
#
loop_
_entity.id
_entity.type
_entity.pdbx_description
1 polymer ?
#
loop_
_entity_poly.entity_id
_entity_poly.type
_entity_poly.pdbx_seq_one_letter_code
_entity_poly.pdbx_strand_id
1 'polypeptide(L)'
;METKYLKIGLISFVCIIFIFLLVKFLLLKEPPQPPPPLPVEILSPEEVAIKYLELQQEKNRQEAEKYLFSDFSKVEIFRDNYQELRGFSYGIRLGEKSASLPEFKIITAEIGENETNIVLEEITNRVEGTNFFKFLLPPKLVFEVNLVKEGENWKIIKIDSPDLVLERRLGEIVEIRENIFVKPVKISDYQPKDINVKPSVGFKFLSFLAEYENQLTDTIILTPPSGWTLIDENKNIYDSFRHLTVQREIKEVATPPEIKLKPNETENVYFFFQVPKETLIQELVFKNLNKKVIFTID
;
A
#
# COMPACT_ATOMS: atom_id res chain seq x y z
N MET A 1 68.21 -18.03 56.42
CA MET A 1 67.61 -17.17 55.37
C MET A 1 67.17 -17.97 54.13
N GLU A 2 67.31 -19.30 54.12
CA GLU A 2 67.21 -20.12 52.89
C GLU A 2 65.82 -20.72 52.61
N THR A 3 64.97 -20.91 53.62
CA THR A 3 63.64 -21.54 53.45
C THR A 3 62.57 -20.63 52.83
N LYS A 4 62.74 -19.30 52.87
CA LYS A 4 61.82 -18.35 52.22
C LYS A 4 61.95 -18.36 50.70
N TYR A 5 63.19 -18.41 50.18
CA TYR A 5 63.45 -18.43 48.74
C TYR A 5 63.01 -19.74 48.08
N LEU A 6 63.13 -20.87 48.79
CA LEU A 6 62.64 -22.17 48.31
C LEU A 6 61.10 -22.18 48.14
N LYS A 7 60.37 -21.58 49.09
CA LYS A 7 58.90 -21.47 49.03
C LYS A 7 58.43 -20.55 47.91
N ILE A 8 59.12 -19.43 47.70
CA ILE A 8 58.82 -18.50 46.60
C ILE A 8 59.09 -19.18 45.25
N GLY A 9 60.22 -19.89 45.12
CA GLY A 9 60.56 -20.65 43.91
C GLY A 9 59.52 -21.73 43.58
N LEU A 10 59.02 -22.46 44.58
CA LEU A 10 57.98 -23.47 44.40
C LEU A 10 56.65 -22.85 43.94
N ILE A 11 56.24 -21.74 44.54
CA ILE A 11 55.00 -21.03 44.17
C ILE A 11 55.10 -20.50 42.73
N SER A 12 56.22 -19.87 42.36
CA SER A 12 56.44 -19.38 41.00
C SER A 12 56.43 -20.51 39.98
N PHE A 13 57.03 -21.66 40.30
CA PHE A 13 57.03 -22.83 39.40
C PHE A 13 55.62 -23.39 39.18
N VAL A 14 54.81 -23.51 40.25
CA VAL A 14 53.42 -23.96 40.15
C VAL A 14 52.57 -22.98 39.34
N CYS A 15 52.76 -21.66 39.52
CA CYS A 15 52.07 -20.64 38.72
C CYS A 15 52.41 -20.75 37.23
N ILE A 16 53.68 -20.99 36.88
CA ILE A 16 54.10 -21.15 35.47
C ILE A 16 53.46 -22.38 34.84
N ILE A 17 53.39 -23.51 35.57
CA ILE A 17 52.71 -24.72 35.09
C ILE A 17 51.21 -24.45 34.87
N PHE A 18 50.58 -23.73 35.80
CA PHE A 18 49.15 -23.42 35.69
C PHE A 18 48.86 -22.52 34.49
N ILE A 19 49.69 -21.50 34.25
CA ILE A 19 49.58 -20.63 33.07
C ILE A 19 49.79 -21.45 31.79
N PHE A 20 50.79 -22.34 31.75
CA PHE A 20 51.05 -23.20 30.59
C PHE A 20 49.88 -24.13 30.28
N LEU A 21 49.27 -24.74 31.31
CA LEU A 21 48.08 -25.59 31.15
C LEU A 21 46.87 -24.78 30.67
N LEU A 22 46.68 -23.55 31.16
CA LEU A 22 45.59 -22.68 30.76
C LEU A 22 45.71 -22.24 29.30
N VAL A 23 46.91 -21.83 28.87
CA VAL A 23 47.20 -21.44 27.48
C VAL A 23 47.02 -22.64 26.55
N LYS A 24 47.50 -23.82 26.95
CA LYS A 24 47.31 -25.05 26.18
C LYS A 24 45.83 -25.43 26.05
N PHE A 25 45.03 -25.26 27.11
CA PHE A 25 43.60 -25.52 27.08
C PHE A 25 42.82 -24.52 26.20
N LEU A 26 43.21 -23.24 26.22
CA LEU A 26 42.59 -22.21 25.39
C LEU A 26 42.95 -22.34 23.91
N LEU A 27 44.18 -22.78 23.59
CA LEU A 27 44.63 -22.98 22.21
C LEU A 27 44.14 -24.31 21.60
N LEU A 28 43.77 -25.31 22.42
CA LEU A 28 43.26 -26.61 21.96
C LEU A 28 41.74 -26.67 21.83
N LYS A 29 41.00 -25.66 22.29
CA LYS A 29 39.58 -25.54 21.96
C LYS A 29 39.47 -24.96 20.56
N GLU A 30 39.35 -25.85 19.57
CA GLU A 30 38.86 -25.45 18.26
C GLU A 30 37.55 -24.66 18.46
N PRO A 31 37.39 -23.49 17.79
CA PRO A 31 36.15 -22.76 17.85
C PRO A 31 35.03 -23.70 17.39
N PRO A 32 33.88 -23.76 18.11
CA PRO A 32 32.77 -24.59 17.69
C PRO A 32 32.44 -24.26 16.23
N GLN A 33 32.47 -25.26 15.36
CA GLN A 33 32.14 -25.07 13.95
C GLN A 33 30.77 -24.40 13.87
N PRO A 34 30.61 -23.33 13.08
CA PRO A 34 29.28 -22.76 12.84
C PRO A 34 28.39 -23.89 12.30
N PRO A 35 27.14 -24.00 12.76
CA PRO A 35 26.23 -25.00 12.24
C PRO A 35 26.17 -24.87 10.71
N PRO A 36 26.01 -25.98 9.96
CA PRO A 36 25.84 -25.91 8.51
C PRO A 36 24.67 -24.97 8.19
N PRO A 37 24.76 -24.18 7.10
CA PRO A 37 23.66 -23.34 6.69
C PRO A 37 22.42 -24.23 6.50
N LEU A 38 21.30 -23.83 7.08
CA LEU A 38 20.02 -24.50 6.88
C LEU A 38 19.72 -24.53 5.37
N PRO A 39 19.11 -25.61 4.84
CA PRO A 39 18.67 -25.64 3.45
C PRO A 39 17.74 -24.45 3.21
N VAL A 40 18.01 -23.71 2.12
CA VAL A 40 17.12 -22.65 1.67
C VAL A 40 15.81 -23.32 1.26
N GLU A 41 14.75 -23.09 2.03
CA GLU A 41 13.40 -23.57 1.71
C GLU A 41 12.94 -22.84 0.43
N ILE A 42 12.99 -23.53 -0.71
CA ILE A 42 12.49 -23.02 -1.98
C ILE A 42 10.98 -23.25 -1.97
N LEU A 43 10.23 -22.16 -1.94
CA LEU A 43 8.77 -22.19 -1.87
C LEU A 43 8.15 -22.22 -3.26
N SER A 44 6.98 -22.86 -3.35
CA SER A 44 6.15 -22.78 -4.55
C SER A 44 5.63 -21.34 -4.74
N PRO A 45 5.30 -20.91 -5.97
CA PRO A 45 4.78 -19.56 -6.19
C PRO A 45 3.46 -19.32 -5.44
N GLU A 46 2.62 -20.33 -5.27
CA GLU A 46 1.42 -20.29 -4.45
C GLU A 46 1.73 -20.03 -2.98
N GLU A 47 2.70 -20.76 -2.42
CA GLU A 47 3.13 -20.59 -1.04
C GLU A 47 3.70 -19.20 -0.81
N VAL A 48 4.47 -18.67 -1.77
CA VAL A 48 5.00 -17.29 -1.72
C VAL A 48 3.87 -16.26 -1.67
N ALA A 49 2.85 -16.40 -2.53
CA ALA A 49 1.70 -15.49 -2.56
C ALA A 49 0.91 -15.52 -1.24
N ILE A 50 0.57 -16.72 -0.75
CA ILE A 50 -0.19 -16.89 0.51
C ILE A 50 0.61 -16.38 1.70
N LYS A 51 1.88 -16.81 1.87
CA LYS A 51 2.72 -16.38 3.00
C LYS A 51 2.91 -14.87 3.03
N TYR A 52 3.08 -14.23 1.86
CA TYR A 52 3.15 -12.77 1.80
C TYR A 52 1.89 -12.10 2.37
N LEU A 53 0.72 -12.52 1.90
CA LEU A 53 -0.55 -11.94 2.31
C LEU A 53 -0.84 -12.20 3.79
N GLU A 54 -0.61 -13.41 4.28
CA GLU A 54 -0.69 -13.76 5.70
C GLU A 54 0.18 -12.84 6.55
N LEU A 55 1.48 -12.71 6.22
CA LEU A 55 2.41 -11.88 6.98
C LEU A 55 2.04 -10.39 6.95
N GLN A 56 1.57 -9.88 5.81
CA GLN A 56 1.05 -8.52 5.74
C GLN A 56 -0.17 -8.33 6.65
N GLN A 57 -1.07 -9.30 6.68
CA GLN A 57 -2.27 -9.31 7.52
C GLN A 57 -1.98 -9.49 9.01
N GLU A 58 -0.86 -10.13 9.34
CA GLU A 58 -0.26 -10.22 10.68
C GLU A 58 0.57 -8.99 11.04
N LYS A 59 0.67 -8.01 10.13
CA LYS A 59 1.46 -6.78 10.27
C LYS A 59 2.97 -7.05 10.43
N ASN A 60 3.44 -8.21 9.97
CA ASN A 60 4.84 -8.58 9.93
C ASN A 60 5.49 -8.21 8.59
N ARG A 61 5.56 -6.90 8.32
CA ARG A 61 6.04 -6.37 7.04
C ARG A 61 7.48 -6.80 6.73
N GLN A 62 8.36 -6.86 7.73
CA GLN A 62 9.75 -7.22 7.53
C GLN A 62 9.91 -8.65 7.00
N GLU A 63 9.10 -9.59 7.50
CA GLU A 63 9.08 -10.96 6.97
C GLU A 63 8.37 -11.03 5.62
N ALA A 64 7.27 -10.29 5.45
CA ALA A 64 6.55 -10.24 4.18
C ALA A 64 7.43 -9.69 3.02
N GLU A 65 8.24 -8.66 3.28
CA GLU A 65 9.14 -8.06 2.28
C GLU A 65 10.14 -9.07 1.68
N LYS A 66 10.43 -10.19 2.36
CA LYS A 66 11.29 -11.26 1.82
C LYS A 66 10.69 -11.95 0.59
N TYR A 67 9.38 -11.88 0.41
CA TYR A 67 8.64 -12.49 -0.70
C TYR A 67 8.46 -11.53 -1.88
N LEU A 68 8.77 -10.25 -1.71
CA LEU A 68 8.73 -9.25 -2.78
C LEU A 68 10.02 -9.30 -3.61
N PHE A 69 9.93 -8.87 -4.86
CA PHE A 69 11.09 -8.67 -5.72
C PHE A 69 12.09 -7.71 -5.07
N SER A 70 13.38 -8.03 -5.14
CA SER A 70 14.42 -7.31 -4.37
C SER A 70 14.51 -5.83 -4.74
N ASP A 71 14.23 -5.50 -6.00
CA ASP A 71 14.11 -4.12 -6.46
C ASP A 71 12.67 -3.60 -6.24
N PHE A 72 12.42 -3.04 -5.06
CA PHE A 72 11.10 -2.52 -4.66
C PHE A 72 10.54 -1.44 -5.59
N SER A 73 11.38 -0.76 -6.37
CA SER A 73 10.91 0.23 -7.35
C SER A 73 10.10 -0.40 -8.49
N LYS A 74 10.25 -1.72 -8.70
CA LYS A 74 9.52 -2.52 -9.69
C LYS A 74 8.30 -3.22 -9.12
N VAL A 75 8.10 -3.18 -7.80
CA VAL A 75 6.97 -3.85 -7.14
C VAL A 75 5.77 -2.92 -7.15
N GLU A 76 4.65 -3.41 -7.66
CA GLU A 76 3.37 -2.69 -7.71
C GLU A 76 2.33 -3.36 -6.82
N ILE A 77 1.64 -2.58 -5.98
CA ILE A 77 0.51 -3.09 -5.19
C ILE A 77 -0.68 -2.15 -5.39
N PHE A 78 -1.79 -2.68 -5.90
CA PHE A 78 -3.02 -1.92 -6.24
C PHE A 78 -2.74 -0.70 -7.14
N ARG A 79 -1.88 -0.90 -8.13
CA ARG A 79 -1.44 0.14 -9.08
C ARG A 79 -0.73 1.33 -8.42
N ASP A 80 -0.20 1.15 -7.21
CA ASP A 80 0.70 2.11 -6.54
C ASP A 80 2.09 1.46 -6.44
N ASN A 81 3.15 2.27 -6.55
CA ASN A 81 4.52 1.79 -6.36
C ASN A 81 4.76 1.39 -4.89
N TYR A 82 5.29 0.18 -4.65
CA TYR A 82 5.51 -0.31 -3.30
C TYR A 82 6.46 0.55 -2.47
N GLN A 83 7.48 1.15 -3.10
CA GLN A 83 8.44 2.00 -2.41
C GLN A 83 7.77 3.21 -1.72
N GLU A 84 6.72 3.75 -2.34
CA GLU A 84 5.90 4.83 -1.76
C GLU A 84 4.94 4.30 -0.68
N LEU A 85 4.42 3.08 -0.87
CA LEU A 85 3.51 2.43 0.07
C LEU A 85 4.20 1.98 1.37
N ARG A 86 5.50 1.68 1.33
CA ARG A 86 6.26 1.15 2.46
C ARG A 86 6.24 2.07 3.69
N GLY A 87 6.01 3.37 3.50
CA GLY A 87 5.87 4.36 4.58
C GLY A 87 4.51 4.35 5.30
N PHE A 88 3.49 3.68 4.76
CA PHE A 88 2.17 3.66 5.36
C PHE A 88 2.13 2.76 6.60
N SER A 89 1.80 3.34 7.76
CA SER A 89 1.55 2.62 9.01
C SER A 89 0.14 2.05 9.01
N TYR A 90 -0.02 0.79 9.46
CA TYR A 90 -1.34 0.20 9.67
C TYR A 90 -2.10 1.00 10.74
N GLY A 91 -3.15 1.71 10.35
CA GLY A 91 -4.05 2.35 11.31
C GLY A 91 -4.77 1.28 12.12
N ILE A 92 -4.50 1.20 13.43
CA ILE A 92 -5.18 0.30 14.36
C ILE A 92 -6.50 0.97 14.75
N ARG A 93 -7.66 0.36 14.43
CA ARG A 93 -8.83 0.53 15.30
C ARG A 93 -8.59 -0.36 16.52
N LEU A 94 -8.18 0.27 17.61
CA LEU A 94 -7.98 -0.36 18.91
C LEU A 94 -9.34 -0.85 19.40
N GLY A 95 -9.59 -2.17 19.35
CA GLY A 95 -10.84 -2.71 19.88
C GLY A 95 -11.13 -4.18 19.66
N GLU A 96 -10.46 -4.88 18.74
CA GLU A 96 -10.95 -6.21 18.33
C GLU A 96 -10.20 -7.38 18.96
N LYS A 97 -10.97 -8.17 19.71
CA LYS A 97 -10.65 -9.53 20.12
C LYS A 97 -10.33 -10.37 18.88
N SER A 98 -9.28 -11.17 18.98
CA SER A 98 -8.86 -12.25 18.08
C SER A 98 -9.84 -12.60 16.96
N ALA A 99 -9.82 -11.83 15.86
CA ALA A 99 -10.43 -12.29 14.63
C ALA A 99 -9.67 -13.53 14.15
N SER A 100 -10.37 -14.51 13.60
CA SER A 100 -9.71 -15.65 12.96
C SER A 100 -8.73 -15.16 11.89
N LEU A 101 -7.62 -15.90 11.71
CA LEU A 101 -6.74 -15.64 10.58
C LEU A 101 -7.53 -15.77 9.27
N PRO A 102 -7.22 -14.95 8.26
CA PRO A 102 -7.85 -15.05 6.95
C PRO A 102 -7.56 -16.43 6.33
N GLU A 103 -8.52 -16.97 5.60
CA GLU A 103 -8.33 -18.16 4.79
C GLU A 103 -8.10 -17.75 3.34
N PHE A 104 -7.03 -18.26 2.73
CA PHE A 104 -6.71 -18.02 1.32
C PHE A 104 -7.00 -19.28 0.50
N LYS A 105 -7.80 -19.12 -0.55
CA LYS A 105 -8.12 -20.19 -1.49
C LYS A 105 -7.64 -19.81 -2.89
N ILE A 106 -6.83 -20.66 -3.50
CA ILE A 106 -6.41 -20.49 -4.90
C ILE A 106 -7.61 -20.77 -5.81
N ILE A 107 -7.94 -19.81 -6.66
CA ILE A 107 -8.96 -19.94 -7.69
C ILE A 107 -8.31 -20.49 -8.98
N THR A 108 -7.24 -19.85 -9.43
CA THR A 108 -6.44 -20.26 -10.60
C THR A 108 -4.95 -19.99 -10.35
N ALA A 109 -4.10 -20.78 -10.99
CA ALA A 109 -2.66 -20.56 -11.03
C ALA A 109 -2.13 -20.93 -12.43
N GLU A 110 -1.55 -19.95 -13.11
CA GLU A 110 -0.91 -20.12 -14.42
C GLU A 110 0.60 -20.06 -14.22
N ILE A 111 1.22 -21.22 -14.01
CA ILE A 111 2.63 -21.33 -13.64
C ILE A 111 3.49 -21.51 -14.88
N GLY A 112 4.21 -20.46 -15.26
CA GLY A 112 5.22 -20.48 -16.30
C GLY A 112 6.62 -20.83 -15.76
N GLU A 113 7.60 -20.83 -16.67
CA GLU A 113 8.99 -21.15 -16.31
C GLU A 113 9.64 -20.05 -15.45
N ASN A 114 9.37 -18.78 -15.77
CA ASN A 114 10.00 -17.61 -15.14
C ASN A 114 9.00 -16.58 -14.59
N GLU A 115 7.73 -16.73 -14.92
CA GLU A 115 6.63 -15.83 -14.52
C GLU A 115 5.42 -16.68 -14.16
N THR A 116 4.60 -16.20 -13.24
CA THR A 116 3.39 -16.88 -12.80
C THR A 116 2.34 -15.85 -12.41
N ASN A 117 1.09 -16.12 -12.76
CA ASN A 117 -0.07 -15.38 -12.27
C ASN A 117 -0.92 -16.31 -11.38
N ILE A 118 -1.27 -15.83 -10.19
CA ILE A 118 -2.09 -16.56 -9.23
C ILE A 118 -3.27 -15.69 -8.86
N VAL A 119 -4.47 -16.25 -9.00
CA VAL A 119 -5.71 -15.64 -8.51
C VAL A 119 -6.12 -16.36 -7.25
N LEU A 120 -6.28 -15.61 -6.17
CA LEU A 120 -6.61 -16.15 -4.86
C LEU A 120 -7.74 -15.36 -4.21
N GLU A 121 -8.62 -16.07 -3.53
CA GLU A 121 -9.74 -15.53 -2.76
C GLU A 121 -9.35 -15.51 -1.29
N GLU A 122 -9.39 -14.33 -0.67
CA GLU A 122 -9.37 -14.18 0.77
C GLU A 122 -10.80 -14.24 1.30
N ILE A 123 -11.03 -15.13 2.26
CA ILE A 123 -12.25 -15.17 3.06
C ILE A 123 -11.86 -14.79 4.49
N THR A 124 -12.38 -13.66 4.96
CA THR A 124 -12.03 -13.15 6.28
C THR A 124 -13.28 -12.84 7.10
N ASN A 125 -13.33 -13.38 8.31
CA ASN A 125 -14.34 -13.03 9.33
C ASN A 125 -13.88 -11.83 10.17
N ARG A 126 -12.86 -11.09 9.72
CA ARG A 126 -12.40 -9.88 10.39
C ARG A 126 -13.53 -8.86 10.40
N VAL A 127 -13.66 -8.17 11.53
CA VAL A 127 -14.61 -7.07 11.65
C VAL A 127 -14.17 -5.96 10.70
N GLU A 128 -15.15 -5.28 10.11
CA GLU A 128 -14.97 -4.13 9.24
C GLU A 128 -13.96 -3.14 9.85
N GLY A 129 -12.84 -2.87 9.16
CA GLY A 129 -11.87 -1.88 9.67
C GLY A 129 -10.40 -2.22 9.52
N THR A 130 -10.03 -3.46 9.19
CA THR A 130 -8.62 -3.83 9.05
C THR A 130 -8.05 -3.23 7.77
N ASN A 131 -7.09 -2.31 7.93
CA ASN A 131 -6.41 -1.67 6.81
C ASN A 131 -5.34 -2.59 6.23
N PHE A 132 -5.35 -2.81 4.93
CA PHE A 132 -4.25 -3.35 4.16
C PHE A 132 -3.75 -2.26 3.20
N PHE A 133 -2.57 -1.73 3.50
CA PHE A 133 -2.08 -0.45 2.95
C PHE A 133 -3.09 0.69 3.16
N LYS A 134 -3.66 1.21 2.08
CA LYS A 134 -4.59 2.36 2.06
C LYS A 134 -6.06 1.92 2.00
N PHE A 135 -6.35 0.62 2.03
CA PHE A 135 -7.71 0.09 1.86
C PHE A 135 -8.23 -0.64 3.09
N LEU A 136 -9.52 -0.46 3.38
CA LEU A 136 -10.33 -1.30 4.22
C LEU A 136 -10.68 -2.54 3.41
N LEU A 137 -10.36 -3.71 3.96
CA LEU A 137 -10.63 -4.96 3.28
C LEU A 137 -12.10 -5.36 3.46
N PRO A 138 -12.83 -5.67 2.37
CA PRO A 138 -14.14 -6.29 2.48
C PRO A 138 -14.01 -7.72 3.05
N PRO A 139 -15.10 -8.31 3.59
CA PRO A 139 -15.09 -9.66 4.16
C PRO A 139 -14.64 -10.76 3.18
N LYS A 140 -14.82 -10.51 1.89
CA LYS A 140 -14.43 -11.40 0.80
C LYS A 140 -13.74 -10.56 -0.28
N LEU A 141 -12.57 -11.02 -0.72
CA LEU A 141 -11.75 -10.29 -1.67
C LEU A 141 -10.99 -11.23 -2.61
N VAL A 142 -10.88 -10.88 -3.88
CA VAL A 142 -10.01 -11.54 -4.85
C VAL A 142 -8.72 -10.75 -5.03
N PHE A 143 -7.59 -11.43 -4.95
CA PHE A 143 -6.29 -10.91 -5.31
C PHE A 143 -5.78 -11.56 -6.59
N GLU A 144 -5.08 -10.76 -7.38
CA GLU A 144 -4.30 -11.20 -8.53
C GLU A 144 -2.82 -10.94 -8.23
N VAL A 145 -2.04 -12.00 -8.08
CA VAL A 145 -0.62 -11.93 -7.69
C VAL A 145 0.24 -12.40 -8.85
N ASN A 146 1.13 -11.52 -9.32
CA ASN A 146 2.13 -11.87 -10.33
C ASN A 146 3.49 -12.05 -9.66
N LEU A 147 4.12 -13.17 -9.97
CA LEU A 147 5.43 -13.56 -9.46
C LEU A 147 6.40 -13.79 -10.61
N VAL A 148 7.66 -13.48 -10.37
CA VAL A 148 8.78 -13.76 -11.27
C VAL A 148 9.88 -14.51 -10.53
N LYS A 149 10.70 -15.26 -11.26
CA LYS A 149 11.89 -15.88 -10.68
C LYS A 149 13.03 -14.87 -10.53
N GLU A 150 13.61 -14.83 -9.33
CA GLU A 150 14.88 -14.17 -9.03
C GLU A 150 15.89 -15.25 -8.59
N GLY A 151 16.66 -15.76 -9.56
CA GLY A 151 17.39 -17.02 -9.40
C GLY A 151 16.42 -18.19 -9.29
N GLU A 152 16.57 -19.01 -8.26
CA GLU A 152 15.67 -20.15 -8.00
C GLU A 152 14.42 -19.79 -7.18
N ASN A 153 14.32 -18.54 -6.69
CA ASN A 153 13.24 -18.13 -5.80
C ASN A 153 12.16 -17.35 -6.55
N TRP A 154 10.90 -17.68 -6.27
CA TRP A 154 9.77 -16.88 -6.71
C TRP A 154 9.64 -15.61 -5.87
N LYS A 155 9.38 -14.49 -6.54
CA LYS A 155 9.24 -13.17 -5.94
C LYS A 155 8.04 -12.46 -6.53
N ILE A 156 7.24 -11.84 -5.67
CA ILE A 156 6.08 -11.05 -6.07
C ILE A 156 6.56 -9.74 -6.68
N ILE A 157 6.10 -9.44 -7.89
CA ILE A 157 6.33 -8.15 -8.56
C ILE A 157 5.06 -7.32 -8.66
N LYS A 158 3.88 -7.95 -8.60
CA LYS A 158 2.61 -7.23 -8.64
C LYS A 158 1.53 -7.91 -7.81
N ILE A 159 0.75 -7.11 -7.08
CA ILE A 159 -0.50 -7.53 -6.45
C ILE A 159 -1.59 -6.56 -6.85
N ASP A 160 -2.71 -7.07 -7.32
CA ASP A 160 -3.90 -6.27 -7.59
C ASP A 160 -5.16 -6.91 -7.01
N SER A 161 -6.27 -6.19 -7.07
CA SER A 161 -7.57 -6.73 -6.73
C SER A 161 -8.67 -6.00 -7.52
N PRO A 162 -9.47 -6.71 -8.34
CA PRO A 162 -10.58 -6.09 -9.08
C PRO A 162 -11.69 -5.56 -8.16
N ASP A 163 -11.74 -6.01 -6.91
CA ASP A 163 -12.71 -5.54 -5.92
C ASP A 163 -12.30 -4.17 -5.33
N LEU A 164 -10.99 -3.90 -5.22
CA LEU A 164 -10.45 -2.65 -4.67
C LEU A 164 -10.03 -1.65 -5.76
N VAL A 165 -9.58 -2.13 -6.92
CA VAL A 165 -9.08 -1.29 -8.02
C VAL A 165 -9.89 -1.57 -9.28
N LEU A 166 -10.50 -0.52 -9.84
CA LEU A 166 -11.24 -0.59 -11.09
C LEU A 166 -10.64 0.34 -12.13
N GLU A 167 -10.55 -0.15 -13.37
CA GLU A 167 -10.27 0.67 -14.54
C GLU A 167 -11.58 0.91 -15.30
N ARG A 168 -11.85 2.16 -15.64
CA ARG A 168 -13.09 2.61 -16.32
C ARG A 168 -12.76 3.68 -17.34
N ARG A 169 -13.71 3.98 -18.23
CA ARG A 169 -13.62 5.14 -19.11
C ARG A 169 -14.32 6.35 -18.50
N LEU A 170 -13.83 7.54 -18.81
CA LEU A 170 -14.53 8.78 -18.45
C LEU A 170 -16.00 8.72 -18.95
N GLY A 171 -16.96 9.09 -18.09
CA GLY A 171 -18.39 9.03 -18.37
C GLY A 171 -19.10 7.77 -17.84
N GLU A 172 -18.36 6.73 -17.44
CA GLU A 172 -18.94 5.52 -16.84
C GLU A 172 -19.28 5.73 -15.37
N ILE A 173 -20.44 5.21 -14.94
CA ILE A 173 -20.86 5.21 -13.54
C ILE A 173 -20.17 4.08 -12.78
N VAL A 174 -19.70 4.36 -11.56
CA VAL A 174 -19.06 3.37 -10.70
C VAL A 174 -19.57 3.47 -9.28
N GLU A 175 -19.75 2.32 -8.63
CA GLU A 175 -20.05 2.26 -7.20
C GLU A 175 -18.77 2.45 -6.37
N ILE A 176 -18.79 3.42 -5.46
CA ILE A 176 -17.65 3.80 -4.60
C ILE A 176 -17.80 3.34 -3.14
N ARG A 177 -19.04 3.04 -2.71
CA ARG A 177 -19.40 2.39 -1.44
C ARG A 177 -20.90 2.12 -1.42
N GLU A 178 -21.36 0.92 -1.04
CA GLU A 178 -22.75 0.64 -0.59
C GLU A 178 -23.86 1.45 -1.28
N ASN A 179 -24.11 1.21 -2.57
CA ASN A 179 -25.13 1.92 -3.37
C ASN A 179 -24.93 3.44 -3.51
N ILE A 180 -23.70 3.92 -3.27
CA ILE A 180 -23.26 5.28 -3.59
C ILE A 180 -22.42 5.21 -4.84
N PHE A 181 -22.84 5.96 -5.85
CA PHE A 181 -22.25 5.95 -7.17
C PHE A 181 -21.64 7.30 -7.51
N VAL A 182 -20.61 7.27 -8.35
CA VAL A 182 -20.04 8.46 -8.95
C VAL A 182 -19.84 8.25 -10.44
N LYS A 183 -20.08 9.30 -11.20
CA LYS A 183 -19.85 9.34 -12.65
C LYS A 183 -19.05 10.59 -13.00
N PRO A 184 -17.79 10.44 -13.44
CA PRO A 184 -17.01 11.58 -13.91
C PRO A 184 -17.54 12.00 -15.28
N VAL A 185 -18.03 13.22 -15.40
CA VAL A 185 -18.73 13.69 -16.60
C VAL A 185 -17.79 14.35 -17.59
N LYS A 186 -16.98 15.30 -17.13
CA LYS A 186 -16.15 16.12 -18.01
C LYS A 186 -15.00 16.78 -17.28
N ILE A 187 -13.86 16.90 -17.97
CA ILE A 187 -12.74 17.78 -17.61
C ILE A 187 -12.67 18.92 -18.64
N SER A 188 -12.46 20.15 -18.19
CA SER A 188 -12.40 21.33 -19.06
C SER A 188 -11.49 22.42 -18.50
N ASP A 189 -10.97 23.28 -19.38
CA ASP A 189 -10.33 24.51 -18.94
C ASP A 189 -11.31 25.37 -18.15
N TYR A 190 -10.87 25.84 -16.99
CA TYR A 190 -11.63 26.75 -16.15
C TYR A 190 -11.03 28.15 -16.20
N GLN A 191 -11.84 29.11 -16.68
CA GLN A 191 -11.54 30.52 -16.61
C GLN A 191 -12.40 31.13 -15.50
N PRO A 192 -11.83 31.43 -14.33
CA PRO A 192 -12.59 32.07 -13.26
C PRO A 192 -13.05 33.45 -13.73
N LYS A 193 -14.32 33.57 -14.11
CA LYS A 193 -14.96 34.86 -14.39
C LYS A 193 -15.33 35.58 -13.08
N ASP A 194 -15.54 34.80 -12.02
CA ASP A 194 -16.13 35.25 -10.75
C ASP A 194 -15.15 35.15 -9.57
N ILE A 195 -13.87 34.86 -9.81
CA ILE A 195 -12.86 34.66 -8.77
C ILE A 195 -11.62 35.50 -9.07
N ASN A 196 -11.15 36.27 -8.09
CA ASN A 196 -9.88 37.03 -8.16
C ASN A 196 -8.62 36.16 -8.01
N VAL A 197 -8.71 34.87 -8.33
CA VAL A 197 -7.57 33.94 -8.27
C VAL A 197 -7.09 33.69 -9.70
N LYS A 198 -5.88 34.14 -9.99
CA LYS A 198 -5.17 33.83 -11.25
C LYS A 198 -4.27 32.62 -11.04
N PRO A 199 -4.14 31.73 -12.04
CA PRO A 199 -3.17 30.64 -11.95
C PRO A 199 -1.77 31.21 -11.87
N SER A 200 -0.85 30.48 -11.23
CA SER A 200 0.56 30.85 -11.20
C SER A 200 1.12 30.96 -12.62
N VAL A 201 2.18 31.76 -12.80
CA VAL A 201 2.85 31.91 -14.09
C VAL A 201 3.26 30.52 -14.62
N GLY A 202 2.83 30.17 -15.84
CA GLY A 202 3.08 28.87 -16.46
C GLY A 202 2.01 27.81 -16.23
N PHE A 203 0.96 28.11 -15.45
CA PHE A 203 -0.11 27.18 -15.11
C PHE A 203 -1.47 27.60 -15.71
N LYS A 204 -2.40 26.65 -15.78
CA LYS A 204 -3.82 26.81 -16.08
C LYS A 204 -4.67 26.16 -14.99
N PHE A 205 -5.92 26.57 -14.87
CA PHE A 205 -6.90 25.86 -14.05
C PHE A 205 -7.72 24.91 -14.93
N LEU A 206 -7.91 23.69 -14.44
CA LEU A 206 -8.88 22.73 -14.98
C LEU A 206 -10.03 22.60 -13.99
N SER A 207 -11.24 22.44 -14.51
CA SER A 207 -12.40 21.97 -13.75
C SER A 207 -12.75 20.54 -14.16
N PHE A 208 -13.22 19.78 -13.18
CA PHE A 208 -13.74 18.43 -13.35
C PHE A 208 -15.15 18.38 -12.75
N LEU A 209 -16.13 17.91 -13.52
CA LEU A 209 -17.50 17.70 -13.06
C LEU A 209 -17.74 16.21 -12.76
N ALA A 210 -18.20 15.91 -11.55
CA ALA A 210 -18.69 14.58 -11.17
C ALA A 210 -20.18 14.63 -10.79
N GLU A 211 -20.93 13.63 -11.21
CA GLU A 211 -22.28 13.33 -10.72
C GLU A 211 -22.16 12.30 -9.59
N TYR A 212 -22.65 12.64 -8.40
CA TYR A 212 -22.78 11.70 -7.28
C TYR A 212 -24.22 11.29 -7.10
N GLU A 213 -24.48 10.01 -6.89
CA GLU A 213 -25.82 9.46 -6.71
C GLU A 213 -25.89 8.63 -5.42
N ASN A 214 -26.93 8.87 -4.61
CA ASN A 214 -27.22 8.08 -3.43
C ASN A 214 -28.47 7.22 -3.66
N GLN A 215 -28.31 5.90 -3.78
CA GLN A 215 -29.44 4.97 -3.91
C GLN A 215 -29.86 4.32 -2.57
N LEU A 216 -29.33 4.79 -1.44
CA LEU A 216 -29.78 4.35 -0.12
C LEU A 216 -31.11 5.01 0.26
N THR A 217 -31.75 4.46 1.29
CA THR A 217 -32.97 5.03 1.91
C THR A 217 -32.67 6.17 2.88
N ASP A 218 -31.40 6.37 3.25
CA ASP A 218 -30.96 7.38 4.19
C ASP A 218 -30.14 8.47 3.50
N THR A 219 -30.08 9.65 4.14
CA THR A 219 -29.19 10.72 3.71
C THR A 219 -27.76 10.37 4.05
N ILE A 220 -26.85 10.53 3.09
CA ILE A 220 -25.41 10.39 3.32
C ILE A 220 -24.70 11.74 3.28
N ILE A 221 -23.58 11.80 3.99
CA ILE A 221 -22.67 12.94 3.99
C ILE A 221 -21.31 12.44 3.49
N LEU A 222 -20.79 13.05 2.44
CA LEU A 222 -19.46 12.78 1.90
C LEU A 222 -18.52 13.92 2.31
N THR A 223 -17.59 13.64 3.25
CA THR A 223 -16.70 14.66 3.83
C THR A 223 -15.23 14.22 3.82
N PRO A 224 -14.32 15.01 3.22
CA PRO A 224 -14.55 15.78 1.99
C PRO A 224 -14.83 14.81 0.83
N PRO A 225 -15.24 15.27 -0.36
CA PRO A 225 -15.00 14.52 -1.58
C PRO A 225 -13.50 14.54 -1.94
N SER A 226 -12.63 14.16 -1.00
CA SER A 226 -11.21 13.95 -1.22
C SER A 226 -11.03 12.62 -1.94
N GLY A 227 -10.02 12.55 -2.80
CA GLY A 227 -9.67 11.32 -3.50
C GLY A 227 -9.55 11.48 -5.00
N TRP A 228 -9.91 12.65 -5.56
CA TRP A 228 -9.71 12.93 -6.98
C TRP A 228 -8.33 13.52 -7.26
N THR A 229 -7.59 12.85 -8.12
CA THR A 229 -6.33 13.32 -8.69
C THR A 229 -6.36 13.21 -10.21
N LEU A 230 -5.62 14.10 -10.88
CA LEU A 230 -5.32 13.96 -12.31
C LEU A 230 -3.91 13.41 -12.47
N ILE A 231 -3.70 12.58 -13.48
CA ILE A 231 -2.39 12.06 -13.85
C ILE A 231 -2.13 12.37 -15.33
N ASP A 232 -0.96 12.94 -15.62
CA ASP A 232 -0.52 13.23 -16.99
C ASP A 232 0.29 12.09 -17.62
N GLU A 233 0.68 12.30 -18.88
CA GLU A 233 1.49 11.35 -19.65
C GLU A 233 2.85 11.01 -19.03
N ASN A 234 3.38 11.91 -18.20
CA ASN A 234 4.66 11.74 -17.51
C ASN A 234 4.46 11.19 -16.10
N LYS A 235 3.24 10.72 -15.77
CA LYS A 235 2.83 10.22 -14.45
C LYS A 235 2.96 11.26 -13.33
N ASN A 236 2.94 12.56 -13.65
CA ASN A 236 2.82 13.59 -12.62
C ASN A 236 1.40 13.59 -12.07
N ILE A 237 1.29 13.66 -10.74
CA ILE A 237 0.01 13.65 -10.02
C ILE A 237 -0.37 15.09 -9.64
N TYR A 238 -1.61 15.46 -9.94
CA TYR A 238 -2.18 16.76 -9.59
C TYR A 238 -3.39 16.55 -8.68
N ASP A 239 -3.27 17.01 -7.42
CA ASP A 239 -4.36 16.96 -6.46
C ASP A 239 -5.39 18.08 -6.72
N SER A 240 -6.66 17.79 -6.44
CA SER A 240 -7.69 18.82 -6.42
C SER A 240 -7.44 19.78 -5.25
N PHE A 241 -7.51 21.09 -5.51
CA PHE A 241 -7.34 22.08 -4.45
C PHE A 241 -8.62 22.13 -3.59
N ARG A 242 -8.47 21.96 -2.27
CA ARG A 242 -9.56 21.93 -1.28
C ARG A 242 -10.34 23.24 -1.12
N HIS A 243 -9.95 24.31 -1.80
CA HIS A 243 -10.38 25.69 -1.50
C HIS A 243 -11.26 26.34 -2.58
N LEU A 244 -11.74 25.59 -3.59
CA LEU A 244 -12.59 26.14 -4.65
C LEU A 244 -13.81 25.28 -4.98
N THR A 245 -14.25 24.37 -4.10
CA THR A 245 -15.50 23.63 -4.33
C THR A 245 -16.69 24.57 -4.06
N VAL A 246 -17.16 25.22 -5.12
CA VAL A 246 -18.24 26.23 -5.05
C VAL A 246 -19.59 25.53 -5.16
N GLN A 247 -20.32 25.40 -4.05
CA GLN A 247 -21.76 25.63 -4.12
C GLN A 247 -21.97 27.15 -4.14
N ARG A 248 -22.78 27.61 -5.10
CA ARG A 248 -23.36 28.96 -5.29
C ARG A 248 -22.79 30.08 -4.39
N GLU A 249 -22.11 31.04 -5.03
CA GLU A 249 -21.59 32.29 -4.44
C GLU A 249 -20.37 32.12 -3.52
N ILE A 250 -19.16 32.27 -4.10
CA ILE A 250 -17.92 32.29 -3.34
C ILE A 250 -17.81 33.59 -2.54
N LYS A 251 -18.25 33.55 -1.29
CA LYS A 251 -17.71 34.37 -0.23
C LYS A 251 -17.21 33.46 0.89
N GLU A 252 -15.93 33.62 1.17
CA GLU A 252 -15.19 33.13 2.34
C GLU A 252 -14.73 31.66 2.33
N VAL A 253 -13.44 31.52 2.67
CA VAL A 253 -12.72 30.28 2.89
C VAL A 253 -13.29 29.63 4.16
N ALA A 254 -14.14 28.63 3.98
CA ALA A 254 -14.60 27.75 5.04
C ALA A 254 -14.50 26.30 4.54
N THR A 255 -14.14 25.40 5.45
CA THR A 255 -14.27 23.93 5.46
C THR A 255 -14.65 23.25 4.13
N PRO A 256 -13.94 22.20 3.67
CA PRO A 256 -14.29 21.47 2.45
C PRO A 256 -15.80 21.15 2.47
N PRO A 257 -16.58 21.55 1.45
CA PRO A 257 -18.02 21.39 1.51
C PRO A 257 -18.35 19.90 1.60
N GLU A 258 -19.13 19.55 2.61
CA GLU A 258 -19.73 18.24 2.70
C GLU A 258 -20.76 18.11 1.59
N ILE A 259 -20.72 17.04 0.81
CA ILE A 259 -21.80 16.74 -0.14
C ILE A 259 -22.86 15.98 0.65
N LYS A 260 -24.05 16.57 0.79
CA LYS A 260 -25.17 15.96 1.51
C LYS A 260 -26.19 15.45 0.49
N LEU A 261 -26.18 14.14 0.26
CA LEU A 261 -27.07 13.49 -0.70
C LEU A 261 -28.24 12.84 0.03
N LYS A 262 -29.46 13.32 -0.21
CA LYS A 262 -30.70 12.68 0.24
C LYS A 262 -30.92 11.35 -0.49
N PRO A 263 -31.86 10.52 -0.01
CA PRO A 263 -32.23 9.29 -0.69
C PRO A 263 -32.64 9.52 -2.14
N ASN A 264 -32.06 8.76 -3.07
CA ASN A 264 -32.26 8.85 -4.52
C ASN A 264 -31.91 10.23 -5.13
N GLU A 265 -31.05 11.00 -4.46
CA GLU A 265 -30.58 12.29 -4.98
C GLU A 265 -29.32 12.10 -5.83
N THR A 266 -29.27 12.85 -6.95
CA THR A 266 -28.07 13.04 -7.75
C THR A 266 -27.60 14.49 -7.61
N GLU A 267 -26.34 14.70 -7.25
CA GLU A 267 -25.74 16.04 -7.14
C GLU A 267 -24.52 16.19 -8.05
N ASN A 268 -24.41 17.37 -8.67
CA ASN A 268 -23.28 17.76 -9.50
C ASN A 268 -22.24 18.50 -8.68
N VAL A 269 -21.01 18.01 -8.70
CA VAL A 269 -19.90 18.57 -7.91
C VAL A 269 -18.72 18.90 -8.81
N TYR A 270 -18.18 20.10 -8.63
CA TYR A 270 -17.02 20.57 -9.37
C TYR A 270 -15.75 20.49 -8.53
N PHE A 271 -14.71 19.92 -9.12
CA PHE A 271 -13.35 19.89 -8.59
C PHE A 271 -12.46 20.75 -9.47
N PHE A 272 -11.44 21.35 -8.86
CA PHE A 272 -10.54 22.27 -9.55
C PHE A 272 -9.10 21.85 -9.32
N PHE A 273 -8.32 21.93 -10.39
CA PHE A 273 -6.91 21.57 -10.44
C PHE A 273 -6.12 22.71 -11.06
N GLN A 274 -4.87 22.84 -10.66
CA GLN A 274 -3.90 23.75 -11.26
C GLN A 274 -2.80 22.89 -11.84
N VAL A 275 -2.60 22.99 -13.15
CA VAL A 275 -1.66 22.17 -13.91
C VAL A 275 -0.82 23.07 -14.83
N PRO A 276 0.39 22.67 -15.24
CA PRO A 276 1.13 23.36 -16.29
C PRO A 276 0.28 23.53 -17.58
N LYS A 277 0.47 24.64 -18.30
CA LYS A 277 -0.39 25.00 -19.45
C LYS A 277 -0.46 23.92 -20.53
N GLU A 278 0.68 23.29 -20.81
CA GLU A 278 0.85 22.27 -21.85
C GLU A 278 0.53 20.85 -21.37
N THR A 279 0.06 20.67 -20.12
CA THR A 279 -0.25 19.34 -19.59
C THR A 279 -1.44 18.71 -20.33
N LEU A 280 -1.20 17.50 -20.84
CA LEU A 280 -2.20 16.57 -21.36
C LEU A 280 -2.51 15.53 -20.26
N ILE A 281 -3.75 15.52 -19.80
CA ILE A 281 -4.20 14.60 -18.76
C ILE A 281 -4.60 13.27 -19.40
N GLN A 282 -4.11 12.15 -18.85
CA GLN A 282 -4.42 10.80 -19.34
C GLN A 282 -5.39 10.05 -18.42
N GLU A 283 -5.28 10.27 -17.11
CA GLU A 283 -6.08 9.56 -16.13
C GLU A 283 -6.67 10.52 -15.11
N LEU A 284 -7.90 10.21 -14.69
CA LEU A 284 -8.54 10.77 -13.51
C LEU A 284 -8.68 9.63 -12.51
N VAL A 285 -8.11 9.77 -11.32
CA VAL A 285 -8.16 8.73 -10.29
C VAL A 285 -9.04 9.19 -9.15
N PHE A 286 -10.03 8.39 -8.80
CA PHE A 286 -10.74 8.45 -7.54
C PHE A 286 -10.14 7.44 -6.57
N LYS A 287 -9.83 7.85 -5.33
CA LYS A 287 -9.35 6.94 -4.29
C LYS A 287 -9.91 7.28 -2.93
N ASN A 288 -10.62 6.34 -2.32
CA ASN A 288 -11.01 6.37 -0.93
C ASN A 288 -10.48 5.11 -0.20
N LEU A 289 -10.92 4.90 1.05
CA LEU A 289 -10.52 3.73 1.83
C LEU A 289 -11.12 2.42 1.33
N ASN A 290 -12.18 2.42 0.51
CA ASN A 290 -12.81 1.20 0.01
C ASN A 290 -12.38 0.84 -1.41
N LYS A 291 -12.03 1.85 -2.21
CA LYS A 291 -11.87 1.69 -3.65
C LYS A 291 -10.94 2.73 -4.27
N LYS A 292 -10.21 2.31 -5.29
CA LYS A 292 -9.49 3.12 -6.26
C LYS A 292 -10.13 2.87 -7.62
N VAL A 293 -10.51 3.95 -8.31
CA VAL A 293 -11.04 3.88 -9.67
C VAL A 293 -10.18 4.76 -10.55
N ILE A 294 -9.62 4.18 -11.59
CA ILE A 294 -8.78 4.85 -12.58
C ILE A 294 -9.64 5.03 -13.83
N PHE A 295 -9.92 6.28 -14.17
CA PHE A 295 -10.67 6.64 -15.37
C PHE A 295 -9.71 7.10 -16.46
N THR A 296 -9.62 6.35 -17.56
CA THR A 296 -8.86 6.77 -18.75
C THR A 296 -9.62 7.90 -19.47
N ILE A 297 -8.87 8.92 -19.90
CA ILE A 297 -9.36 10.07 -20.67
C ILE A 297 -8.81 9.95 -22.09
N ASP A 298 -9.71 9.90 -23.07
CA ASP A 298 -9.37 9.84 -24.51
C ASP A 298 -8.97 11.22 -25.07
#